data_AF-A0AB73BVE6-F1
#
_entry.id   AF-A0AB73BVE6-F1
#
_cell.length_a   1.000
_cell.length_b   1.000
_cell.length_c   1.000
_cell.angle_alpha   90.00
_cell.angle_beta   90.00
_cell.angle_gamma   90.00
#
_symmetry.space_group_name_H-M   'P 1'
#
loop_
_entity.id
_entity.type
_entity.pdbx_description
1 polymer ?
#
loop_
_entity_poly.entity_id
_entity_poly.type
_entity_poly.pdbx_seq_one_letter_code
_entity_poly.pdbx_strand_id
1 'polypeptide(L)'
;NKKYRTMPIDEFVQQILIHLPPKNFKSISRFGFYARHLNSKLKKVILNFKKKKQFELSFYVKSSLETFDINPFICPFCKIKLKVKELFLTSLWSGYEIHKIYP
;
A
#
# COMPACT_ATOMS: atom_id res chain seq x y z
N ASN A 1 -3.89 -3.85 -28.96
CA ASN A 1 -3.59 -3.14 -30.22
C ASN A 1 -3.03 -1.76 -29.94
N LYS A 2 -1.77 -1.51 -30.28
CA LYS A 2 -1.16 -0.18 -30.21
C LYS A 2 -1.69 0.66 -31.37
N LYS A 3 -2.21 1.86 -31.09
CA LYS A 3 -2.64 2.83 -32.11
C LYS A 3 -1.56 3.90 -32.24
N TYR A 4 -1.15 4.21 -33.47
CA TYR A 4 -0.19 5.28 -33.77
C TYR A 4 -0.95 6.48 -34.35
N ARG A 5 -0.58 7.69 -33.93
CA ARG A 5 -1.16 8.96 -34.41
C ARG A 5 -0.03 9.85 -34.89
N THR A 6 -0.12 10.32 -36.13
CA THR A 6 0.78 11.34 -36.67
C THR A 6 0.20 12.72 -36.37
N MET A 7 1.03 13.66 -35.92
CA MET A 7 0.63 15.04 -35.64
C MET A 7 1.78 16.03 -35.88
N PRO A 8 1.48 17.32 -36.10
CA PRO A 8 2.49 18.39 -36.13
C PRO A 8 3.26 18.51 -34.82
N ILE A 9 4.47 19.06 -34.88
CA ILE A 9 5.36 19.16 -33.71
C ILE A 9 4.79 20.06 -32.61
N ASP A 10 4.07 21.12 -32.97
CA ASP A 10 3.49 22.05 -32.01
C ASP A 10 2.39 21.39 -31.18
N GLU A 11 1.52 20.59 -31.81
CA GLU A 11 0.51 19.81 -31.12
C GLU A 11 1.14 18.78 -30.19
N PHE A 12 2.21 18.12 -30.65
CA PHE A 12 2.93 17.14 -29.85
C PHE A 12 3.52 17.76 -28.57
N VAL A 13 4.18 18.91 -28.70
CA VAL A 13 4.76 19.64 -27.57
C VAL A 13 3.66 20.05 -26.58
N GLN A 14 2.52 20.57 -27.07
CA GLN A 14 1.38 20.90 -26.21
C GLN A 14 0.85 19.70 -25.43
N GLN A 15 0.73 18.53 -26.08
CA GLN A 15 0.28 17.31 -25.39
C GLN A 15 1.25 16.87 -24.28
N ILE A 16 2.56 17.00 -24.49
CA ILE A 16 3.55 16.69 -23.46
C ILE A 16 3.46 17.67 -22.30
N LEU A 17 3.31 18.97 -22.58
CA LEU A 17 3.31 20.02 -21.56
C LEU A 17 2.16 19.86 -20.54
N ILE A 18 1.02 19.31 -20.94
CA ILE A 18 -0.12 19.02 -20.02
C ILE A 18 0.28 18.04 -18.91
N HIS A 19 1.20 17.12 -19.20
CA HIS A 19 1.70 16.15 -18.23
C HIS A 19 2.80 16.71 -17.33
N LEU A 20 3.37 17.87 -17.67
CA LEU A 20 4.39 18.50 -16.87
C LEU A 20 3.74 19.18 -15.65
N PRO A 21 4.19 18.87 -14.43
CA PRO A 21 3.65 19.52 -13.24
C PRO A 21 3.98 21.01 -13.25
N PRO A 22 3.06 21.89 -12.78
CA PRO A 22 3.31 23.33 -12.73
C PRO A 22 4.49 23.68 -11.81
N LYS A 23 5.11 24.83 -12.07
CA LYS A 23 6.18 25.39 -11.22
C LYS A 23 5.60 25.57 -9.80
N ASN A 24 6.12 24.81 -8.83
CA ASN A 24 5.65 24.67 -7.43
C ASN A 24 4.60 23.57 -7.16
N PHE A 25 4.37 22.65 -8.09
CA PHE A 25 3.56 21.48 -7.80
C PHE A 25 4.25 20.58 -6.78
N LYS A 26 3.62 20.40 -5.61
CA LYS A 26 4.12 19.47 -4.61
C LYS A 26 3.60 18.07 -4.90
N SER A 27 4.47 17.19 -5.40
CA SER A 27 4.16 15.77 -5.52
C SER A 27 3.89 15.16 -4.14
N ILE A 28 2.71 14.59 -3.93
CA ILE A 28 2.37 13.85 -2.70
C ILE A 28 2.64 12.37 -2.96
N SER A 29 3.60 11.77 -2.25
CA SER A 29 4.12 10.42 -2.54
C SER A 29 3.15 9.27 -2.24
N ARG A 30 2.04 9.54 -1.55
CA ARG A 30 1.04 8.54 -1.16
C ARG A 30 -0.34 9.10 -1.44
N PHE A 31 -1.19 8.30 -2.08
CA PHE A 31 -2.62 8.57 -2.29
C PHE A 31 -3.39 8.66 -0.96
N GLY A 32 -3.09 9.67 -0.15
CA GLY A 32 -3.65 9.89 1.17
C GLY A 32 -3.63 11.36 1.51
N PHE A 33 -4.61 11.77 2.31
CA PHE A 33 -4.70 13.15 2.81
C PHE A 33 -3.44 13.48 3.63
N TYR A 34 -2.56 14.33 3.10
CA TYR A 34 -1.43 14.85 3.84
C TYR A 34 -1.88 16.05 4.68
N ALA A 35 -2.10 15.85 5.98
CA ALA A 35 -2.44 16.92 6.91
C ALA A 35 -1.35 17.02 7.99
N ARG A 36 -0.54 18.10 7.95
CA ARG A 36 0.42 18.41 9.03
C ARG A 36 -0.28 18.72 10.35
N HIS A 37 -1.43 19.37 10.29
CA HIS A 37 -2.35 19.57 11.40
C HIS A 37 -3.73 19.05 11.02
N LEU A 38 -4.14 17.95 11.64
CA LEU A 38 -5.43 17.32 11.37
C LEU A 38 -6.52 18.07 12.16
N ASN A 39 -7.31 18.89 11.46
CA ASN A 39 -8.46 19.56 12.07
C ASN A 39 -9.47 18.51 12.60
N SER A 40 -10.03 18.73 13.78
CA SER A 40 -11.01 17.84 14.43
C SER A 40 -12.23 17.55 13.55
N LYS A 41 -12.68 18.54 12.76
CA LYS A 41 -13.78 18.39 11.79
C LYS A 41 -13.40 17.42 10.66
N LEU A 42 -12.18 17.55 10.14
CA LEU A 42 -11.65 16.71 9.06
C LEU A 42 -11.46 15.26 9.55
N LYS A 43 -11.04 15.07 10.81
CA LYS A 43 -10.93 13.74 11.44
C LYS A 43 -12.28 13.01 11.48
N LYS A 44 -13.38 13.69 11.84
CA LYS A 44 -14.73 13.11 11.86
C LYS A 44 -15.19 12.68 10.47
N VAL A 45 -14.94 13.51 9.47
CA VAL A 45 -15.28 13.19 8.07
C VAL A 45 -14.50 11.97 7.58
N ILE A 46 -13.19 11.92 7.82
CA ILE A 46 -12.35 10.76 7.46
C ILE A 46 -12.84 9.48 8.15
N LEU A 47 -13.29 9.54 9.40
CA LEU A 47 -13.83 8.37 10.10
C LEU A 47 -15.09 7.83 9.41
N ASN A 48 -15.95 8.70 8.88
CA ASN A 48 -17.13 8.28 8.13
C ASN A 48 -16.77 7.65 6.78
N PHE A 49 -15.67 8.08 6.15
CA PHE A 49 -15.17 7.52 4.88
C PHE A 49 -14.29 6.28 5.07
N LYS A 50 -13.71 6.05 6.25
CA LYS A 50 -13.11 4.77 6.58
C LYS A 50 -14.22 3.73 6.58
N LYS A 51 -14.33 2.98 5.47
CA LYS A 51 -15.13 1.76 5.44
C LYS A 51 -14.81 0.96 6.71
N LYS A 52 -15.84 0.52 7.45
CA LYS A 52 -15.66 -0.49 8.51
C LYS A 52 -14.82 -1.58 7.87
N LYS A 53 -13.60 -1.78 8.38
CA LYS A 53 -12.69 -2.80 7.86
C LYS A 53 -13.43 -4.11 8.05
N GLN A 54 -14.08 -4.61 7.00
CA GLN A 54 -14.61 -5.96 7.04
C GLN A 54 -13.38 -6.82 7.33
N PHE A 55 -13.47 -7.69 8.32
CA PHE A 55 -12.43 -8.66 8.62
C PHE A 55 -12.39 -9.69 7.49
N GLU A 56 -12.09 -9.23 6.27
CA GLU A 56 -11.75 -10.12 5.18
C GLU A 56 -10.41 -10.76 5.53
N LEU A 57 -10.37 -12.08 5.32
CA LEU A 57 -9.14 -12.86 5.38
C LEU A 57 -8.06 -12.14 4.55
N SER A 58 -6.85 -12.06 5.09
CA SER A 58 -5.74 -11.46 4.35
C SER A 58 -5.57 -12.16 3.01
N PHE A 59 -5.06 -11.44 2.00
CA PHE A 59 -4.78 -12.00 0.67
C PHE A 59 -4.04 -13.34 0.74
N TYR A 60 -3.04 -13.44 1.63
CA TYR A 60 -2.27 -14.68 1.86
C TYR A 60 -3.13 -15.86 2.33
N VAL A 61 -4.09 -15.62 3.23
CA VAL A 61 -4.97 -16.69 3.71
C VAL A 61 -5.94 -17.11 2.61
N LYS A 62 -6.50 -16.16 1.86
CA LYS A 62 -7.38 -16.47 0.72
C LYS A 62 -6.65 -17.33 -0.32
N SER A 63 -5.48 -16.88 -0.77
CA SER A 63 -4.67 -17.59 -1.77
C SER A 63 -4.25 -18.99 -1.30
N SER A 64 -3.89 -19.15 -0.03
CA SER A 64 -3.52 -20.47 0.51
C SER A 64 -4.69 -21.44 0.57
N LEU A 65 -5.88 -20.95 0.95
CA LEU A 65 -7.10 -21.75 0.94
C LEU A 65 -7.48 -22.15 -0.49
N GLU A 66 -7.43 -21.22 -1.44
CA GLU A 66 -7.75 -21.49 -2.84
C GLU A 66 -6.80 -22.51 -3.49
N THR A 67 -5.51 -22.49 -3.12
CA THR A 67 -4.49 -23.33 -3.76
C THR A 67 -4.32 -24.69 -3.07
N PHE A 68 -4.38 -24.71 -1.74
CA PHE A 68 -4.00 -25.88 -0.93
C PHE A 68 -5.10 -26.36 0.01
N ASP A 69 -6.24 -25.68 0.07
CA ASP A 69 -7.33 -25.93 1.03
C ASP A 69 -6.86 -25.93 2.50
N ILE A 70 -5.82 -25.16 2.80
CA ILE A 70 -5.19 -25.08 4.11
C ILE A 70 -5.05 -23.61 4.53
N ASN A 71 -5.43 -23.31 5.78
CA ASN A 71 -5.14 -22.02 6.38
C ASN A 71 -3.67 -22.01 6.88
N PRO A 72 -2.80 -21.13 6.36
CA PRO A 72 -1.37 -21.13 6.66
C PRO A 72 -1.06 -20.75 8.12
N PHE A 73 -2.03 -20.19 8.84
CA PHE A 73 -1.92 -19.84 10.26
C PHE A 73 -2.57 -20.87 11.17
N ILE A 74 -2.99 -22.02 10.66
CA ILE A 74 -3.55 -23.13 11.45
C ILE A 74 -2.69 -24.36 11.22
N CYS A 75 -2.26 -24.96 12.33
CA CYS A 75 -1.54 -26.24 12.33
C CYS A 75 -2.39 -27.33 11.65
N PRO A 76 -1.89 -28.01 10.60
CA PRO A 76 -2.70 -28.99 9.85
C PRO A 76 -3.06 -30.21 10.69
N PHE A 77 -2.20 -30.59 11.65
CA PHE A 77 -2.38 -31.74 12.54
C PHE A 77 -3.23 -31.40 13.76
N CYS A 78 -2.83 -30.35 14.49
CA CYS A 78 -3.41 -29.99 15.77
C CYS A 78 -4.59 -29.01 15.68
N LYS A 79 -4.85 -28.41 14.52
CA LYS A 79 -5.91 -27.41 14.25
C LYS A 79 -5.87 -26.18 15.16
N ILE A 80 -4.75 -25.95 15.84
CA ILE A 80 -4.51 -24.77 16.69
C ILE A 80 -3.93 -23.64 15.83
N LYS A 81 -4.33 -22.40 16.14
CA LYS A 81 -3.80 -21.20 15.50
C LYS A 81 -2.33 -20.98 15.88
N LEU A 82 -1.48 -20.82 14.89
CA LEU A 82 -0.06 -20.54 15.07
C LEU A 82 0.13 -19.17 15.71
N LYS A 83 1.06 -19.07 16.67
CA LYS A 83 1.49 -17.79 17.24
C LYS A 83 2.52 -17.16 16.33
N VAL A 84 2.33 -15.89 16.00
CA VAL A 84 3.32 -15.12 15.24
C VAL A 84 4.54 -14.93 16.14
N LYS A 85 5.71 -15.32 15.65
CA LYS A 85 7.01 -14.96 16.24
C LYS A 85 7.78 -14.18 15.19
N GLU A 86 8.17 -12.97 15.52
CA GLU A 86 9.10 -12.20 14.70
C GLU A 86 10.51 -12.74 14.96
N LEU A 87 11.16 -13.23 13.90
CA LEU A 87 12.55 -13.64 13.94
C LEU A 87 13.39 -12.45 13.49
N PHE A 88 14.17 -11.90 14.41
CA PHE A 88 15.16 -10.88 14.09
C PHE A 88 16.40 -11.58 13.55
N LEU A 89 16.58 -11.55 12.23
CA LEU A 89 17.88 -11.86 11.64
C LEU A 89 18.77 -10.65 11.89
N THR A 90 19.62 -10.71 12.91
CA THR A 90 20.77 -9.81 13.02
C THR A 90 21.73 -10.16 11.90
N SER A 91 21.52 -9.55 10.75
CA SER A 91 22.49 -9.55 9.68
C SER A 91 23.65 -8.64 10.12
N LEU A 92 24.66 -9.24 10.76
CA LEU A 92 26.00 -8.64 10.83
C LEU A 92 26.55 -8.27 9.43
N TRP A 93 25.90 -8.72 8.35
CA TRP A 93 26.26 -8.45 6.96
C TRP A 93 25.43 -7.38 6.23
N SER A 94 24.29 -6.93 6.75
CA SER A 94 23.58 -5.78 6.18
C SER A 94 23.35 -4.78 7.31
N GLY A 95 24.25 -3.81 7.41
CA GLY A 95 24.37 -2.82 8.48
C GLY A 95 23.21 -1.84 8.62
N TYR A 96 21.98 -2.32 8.52
CA TYR A 96 20.77 -1.58 8.81
C TYR A 96 20.09 -2.21 10.01
N GLU A 97 20.13 -1.52 11.15
CA GLU A 97 19.27 -1.81 12.28
C GLU A 97 17.81 -1.63 11.84
N ILE A 98 17.10 -2.74 11.68
CA ILE A 98 15.66 -2.71 11.41
C ILE A 98 14.93 -2.61 12.74
N HIS A 99 15.08 -1.48 13.44
CA HIS A 99 14.36 -1.25 14.68
C HIS A 99 13.48 0.01 14.61
N LYS A 100 12.16 -0.22 14.65
CA LYS A 100 11.22 0.58 15.44
C LYS A 100 10.20 -0.36 16.08
N ILE A 101 10.45 -0.70 17.34
CA ILE A 101 9.47 -1.30 18.24
C ILE A 101 8.53 -0.16 18.64
N TYR A 102 7.22 -0.30 18.39
CA TYR A 102 6.23 0.54 19.05
C TYR A 102 5.56 -0.27 20.16
N PRO A 103 5.38 0.30 21.36
CA PRO A 103 4.65 -0.33 22.46
C PRO A 103 3.18 -0.58 22.13
#